data_AF-A0A3D4A6R4-F1
#
_entry.id   AF-A0A3D4A6R4-F1
#
_cell.length_a   1.000
_cell.length_b   1.000
_cell.length_c   1.000
_cell.angle_alpha   90.00
_cell.angle_beta   90.00
_cell.angle_gamma   90.00
#
_symmetry.space_group_name_H-M   'P 1'
#
loop_
_entity.id
_entity.type
_entity.pdbx_description
1 polymer ?
#
loop_
_entity_poly.entity_id
_entity_poly.type
_entity_poly.pdbx_seq_one_letter_code
_entity_poly.pdbx_strand_id
1 'polypeptide(L)' 'ARMLARDKNKITFRDVAGVEEAKDEVQELVEFLRDPKKFQKLGGRIPKGVLLVGPPGTGKTLLARAIA' A
#
# COMPACT_ATOMS: atom_id res chain seq x y z
N ALA A 1 17.05 19.93 -19.50
CA ALA A 1 16.36 18.84 -18.79
C ALA A 1 16.76 18.90 -17.32
N ARG A 2 15.83 19.21 -16.40
CA ARG A 2 16.12 19.33 -14.96
C ARG A 2 15.72 18.01 -14.29
N MET A 3 16.71 17.17 -13.98
CA MET A 3 16.52 16.02 -13.10
C MET A 3 16.07 16.55 -11.73
N LEU A 4 14.79 16.35 -11.42
CA LEU A 4 14.31 16.46 -10.05
C LEU A 4 14.96 15.31 -9.28
N ALA A 5 15.99 15.63 -8.49
CA ALA A 5 16.41 14.79 -7.40
C ALA A 5 15.16 14.52 -6.55
N ARG A 6 14.57 13.33 -6.68
CA ARG A 6 13.48 12.88 -5.83
C ARG A 6 14.09 12.70 -4.45
N ASP A 7 13.94 13.72 -3.63
CA ASP A 7 14.24 13.67 -2.22
C ASP A 7 13.66 12.39 -1.63
N LYS A 8 14.53 11.60 -1.01
CA LYS A 8 14.23 10.31 -0.38
C LYS A 8 13.46 10.51 0.93
N ASN A 9 12.32 11.21 0.87
CA ASN A 9 11.34 11.12 1.94
C ASN A 9 10.63 9.77 1.80
N LYS A 10 11.28 8.72 2.32
CA LYS A 10 10.68 7.40 2.54
C LYS A 10 9.56 7.59 3.55
N ILE A 11 8.36 7.83 3.06
CA ILE A 11 7.14 7.79 3.86
C ILE A 11 6.86 6.32 4.16
N THR A 12 6.76 6.00 5.45
CA THR A 12 6.46 4.67 5.96
C THR A 12 5.02 4.60 6.46
N PHE A 13 4.51 3.40 6.67
CA PHE A 13 3.17 3.20 7.26
C PHE A 13 2.99 3.89 8.62
N ARG A 14 4.08 4.16 9.34
CA ARG A 14 4.08 4.87 10.63
C ARG A 14 3.72 6.36 10.48
N ASP A 15 3.87 6.92 9.29
CA ASP A 15 3.67 8.35 9.01
C ASP A 15 2.23 8.68 8.57
N VAL A 16 1.36 7.69 8.45
CA VAL A 16 -0.07 7.87 8.12
C VAL A 16 -0.87 7.87 9.42
N ALA A 17 -1.54 8.98 9.77
CA ALA A 17 -2.37 9.06 10.97
C ALA A 17 -3.87 9.00 10.63
N GLY A 18 -4.68 8.36 11.48
CA GLY A 18 -6.15 8.37 11.38
C GLY A 18 -6.76 7.43 10.34
N VAL A 19 -5.99 6.43 9.86
CA VAL A 19 -6.46 5.47 8.86
C VAL A 19 -6.05 4.03 9.24
N GLU A 20 -6.29 3.64 10.49
CA GLU A 20 -5.86 2.31 11.00
C GLU A 20 -6.51 1.16 10.22
N GLU A 21 -7.80 1.24 9.89
CA GLU A 21 -8.48 0.22 9.09
C GLU A 21 -7.86 0.06 7.69
N ALA A 22 -7.52 1.17 7.02
CA ALA A 22 -6.87 1.08 5.72
C ALA A 22 -5.40 0.66 5.81
N LYS A 23 -4.73 0.87 6.96
CA LYS A 23 -3.38 0.32 7.16
C LYS A 23 -3.44 -1.19 7.30
N ASP A 24 -4.41 -1.73 8.05
CA ASP A 24 -4.58 -3.17 8.21
C ASP A 24 -4.91 -3.83 6.87
N GLU A 25 -5.87 -3.29 6.11
CA GLU A 25 -6.21 -3.79 4.76
C GLU A 25 -5.02 -3.71 3.80
N VAL A 26 -4.25 -2.61 3.84
CA VAL A 26 -3.07 -2.47 2.98
C VAL A 26 -1.92 -3.36 3.45
N GLN A 27 -1.77 -3.60 4.76
CA GLN A 27 -0.76 -4.50 5.30
C GLN A 27 -1.05 -5.94 4.90
N GLU A 28 -2.32 -6.35 4.93
CA GLU A 28 -2.76 -7.64 4.39
C GLU A 28 -2.41 -7.75 2.90
N LEU A 29 -2.68 -6.70 2.11
CA LEU A 29 -2.33 -6.65 0.70
C LEU A 29 -0.80 -6.72 0.46
N VAL A 30 -0.02 -6.02 1.25
CA VAL A 30 1.46 -6.04 1.16
C VAL A 30 1.99 -7.42 1.54
N GLU A 31 1.44 -8.05 2.58
CA GLU A 31 1.82 -9.40 2.99
C GLU A 31 1.45 -10.42 1.91
N PHE A 32 0.30 -10.21 1.25
CA PHE A 32 -0.14 -10.98 0.09
C PHE A 32 0.82 -10.87 -1.10
N LEU A 33 1.27 -9.66 -1.43
CA LEU A 33 2.24 -9.43 -2.51
C LEU A 33 3.65 -9.94 -2.18
N ARG A 34 4.03 -9.95 -0.89
CA ARG A 34 5.34 -10.45 -0.43
C ARG A 34 5.41 -11.96 -0.39
N ASP A 35 4.36 -12.65 0.07
CA ASP A 35 4.31 -14.12 0.12
C ASP A 35 3.00 -14.67 -0.47
N PRO A 36 2.86 -14.66 -1.80
CA PRO A 36 1.66 -15.19 -2.46
C PRO A 36 1.49 -16.71 -2.26
N LYS A 37 2.55 -17.44 -1.87
CA LYS A 37 2.49 -18.90 -1.66
C LYS A 37 1.71 -19.25 -0.40
N LYS A 38 1.81 -18.43 0.65
CA LYS A 38 1.02 -18.57 1.89
C LYS A 38 -0.48 -18.61 1.60
N PHE A 39 -0.94 -17.74 0.69
CA PHE A 39 -2.35 -17.62 0.34
C PHE A 39 -2.83 -18.66 -0.68
N GLN A 40 -1.98 -19.06 -1.64
CA GLN A 40 -2.30 -20.17 -2.55
C GLN A 40 -2.48 -21.50 -1.79
N LYS A 41 -1.69 -21.76 -0.75
CA LYS A 41 -1.82 -22.96 0.10
C LYS A 41 -3.16 -23.04 0.83
N LEU A 42 -3.79 -21.91 1.11
CA LEU A 42 -5.11 -21.80 1.72
C LEU A 42 -6.26 -21.81 0.67
N GLY A 43 -5.95 -21.99 -0.62
CA GLY A 43 -6.94 -21.97 -1.70
C GLY A 43 -7.37 -20.57 -2.14
N GLY A 44 -6.70 -19.52 -1.67
CA GLY A 44 -6.99 -18.14 -2.04
C GLY A 44 -6.62 -17.81 -3.48
N ARG A 45 -7.44 -16.98 -4.15
CA ARG A 45 -7.11 -16.43 -5.47
C ARG A 45 -6.33 -15.13 -5.33
N ILE A 46 -5.26 -15.01 -6.10
CA ILE A 46 -4.41 -13.81 -6.14
C ILE A 46 -5.18 -12.64 -6.79
N PRO A 47 -5.46 -11.54 -6.07
CA PRO A 47 -5.99 -10.32 -6.67
C PRO A 47 -5.00 -9.79 -7.69
N LYS A 48 -5.47 -9.45 -8.88
CA LYS A 48 -4.61 -8.91 -9.95
C LYS A 48 -4.34 -7.40 -9.82
N GLY A 49 -5.08 -6.72 -8.95
CA GLY A 49 -4.96 -5.29 -8.70
C GLY A 49 -5.88 -4.84 -7.59
N VAL A 50 -5.65 -3.63 -7.09
CA VAL A 50 -6.45 -2.99 -6.04
C VAL A 50 -6.80 -1.57 -6.47
N LEU A 51 -8.02 -1.16 -6.18
CA LEU A 51 -8.54 0.17 -6.46
C LEU A 51 -8.77 0.91 -5.14
N LEU A 52 -8.09 2.04 -4.92
CA LEU A 52 -8.26 2.88 -3.74
C LEU A 52 -9.27 4.01 -4.04
N VAL A 53 -10.39 4.06 -3.33
CA VAL A 53 -11.47 5.05 -3.55
C VAL A 53 -11.78 5.81 -2.26
N GLY A 54 -12.06 7.11 -2.37
CA GLY A 54 -12.55 7.92 -1.24
C GLY A 54 -12.33 9.43 -1.43
N PRO A 55 -12.83 10.28 -0.51
CA PRO A 55 -12.68 11.73 -0.54
C PRO A 55 -11.22 12.22 -0.60
N PRO A 56 -10.93 13.45 -1.07
CA PRO A 56 -9.57 13.99 -1.04
C PRO A 56 -9.05 14.07 0.41
N GLY A 57 -7.74 13.86 0.61
CA GLY A 57 -7.11 13.92 1.94
C GLY A 57 -7.08 12.60 2.73
N THR A 58 -7.74 11.54 2.27
CA THR A 58 -7.80 10.25 3.01
C THR A 58 -6.59 9.33 2.83
N GLY A 59 -5.42 9.87 2.46
CA GLY A 59 -4.18 9.10 2.44
C GLY A 59 -3.98 8.11 1.27
N LYS A 60 -4.88 8.01 0.28
CA LYS A 60 -4.74 7.11 -0.90
C LYS A 60 -3.36 7.20 -1.59
N THR A 61 -2.91 8.42 -1.87
CA THR A 61 -1.61 8.65 -2.52
C THR A 61 -0.44 8.32 -1.59
N LEU A 62 -0.59 8.52 -0.28
CA LEU A 62 0.44 8.17 0.71
C LEU A 62 0.57 6.65 0.84
N LEU A 63 -0.54 5.93 0.88
CA LEU A 63 -0.58 4.46 0.89
C LEU A 63 0.09 3.87 -0.37
N ALA A 64 -0.23 4.38 -1.56
CA ALA A 64 0.40 3.93 -2.79
C ALA A 64 1.94 4.12 -2.79
N ARG A 65 2.42 5.21 -2.15
CA ARG A 65 3.87 5.47 -2.02
C ARG A 65 4.55 4.62 -0.95
N ALA A 66 3.84 4.19 0.08
CA ALA A 66 4.37 3.33 1.14
C ALA A 66 4.50 1.86 0.72
N ILE A 67 3.68 1.42 -0.26
CA ILE A 67 3.74 0.09 -0.86
C ILE A 67 4.89 -0.05 -1.88
N ALA A 68 5.19 1.04 -2.61
CA ALA A 68 6.25 1.09 -3.63
C ALA A 68 7.67 1.08 -3.04
#